data_AF-A0A7J4EM54-F1
#
_entry.id   AF-A0A7J4EM54-F1
#
_cell.length_a   1.000
_cell.length_b   1.000
_cell.length_c   1.000
_cell.angle_alpha   90.00
_cell.angle_beta   90.00
_cell.angle_gamma   90.00
#
_symmetry.space_group_name_H-M   'P 1'
#
loop_
_entity.id
_entity.type
_entity.pdbx_description
1 polymer ?
#
loop_
_entity_poly.entity_id
_entity_poly.type
_entity_poly.pdbx_seq_one_letter_code
_entity_poly.pdbx_strand_id
1 'polypeptide(L)'
;MWWTVITAEYKLWKEDIVWAWVFIPILILPVYTIIMDAYLLDYQMFGSLFIGLTVYVFAYYSWCTYLVRRVLPLDLHIAIKEFKEKIEELPEKKVLKKEKNSAIISMPIKIKVKLRLNPFKTGITLVIVSIVFFALAWFGYAIQHNIIPNISWNSFGLSNFNWTSIYSYTLTMIGMVTLGIGSVIIIFKRVRNEQVSEH
;
A
#
# COMPACT_ATOMS: atom_id res chain seq x y z
N MET A 1 -10.64 3.94 -5.88
CA MET A 1 -10.05 4.66 -4.73
C MET A 1 -8.54 4.86 -4.88
N TRP A 2 -7.77 3.84 -5.29
CA TRP A 2 -6.31 3.92 -5.45
C TRP A 2 -5.83 5.08 -6.36
N TRP A 3 -6.49 5.30 -7.50
CA TRP A 3 -6.14 6.37 -8.45
C TRP A 3 -6.11 7.73 -7.76
N THR A 4 -7.18 8.03 -7.01
CA THR A 4 -7.38 9.27 -6.27
C THR A 4 -6.25 9.54 -5.27
N VAL A 5 -5.76 8.48 -4.61
CA VAL A 5 -4.65 8.56 -3.65
C VAL A 5 -3.35 8.93 -4.36
N ILE A 6 -3.05 8.27 -5.48
CA ILE A 6 -1.83 8.53 -6.26
C ILE A 6 -1.89 9.95 -6.86
N THR A 7 -3.00 10.34 -7.48
CA THR A 7 -3.16 11.69 -8.06
C THR A 7 -3.00 12.79 -6.99
N ALA A 8 -3.55 12.58 -5.80
CA ALA A 8 -3.41 13.50 -4.68
C ALA A 8 -1.95 13.63 -4.20
N GLU A 9 -1.20 12.53 -4.18
CA GLU A 9 0.20 12.53 -3.78
C GLU A 9 1.09 13.38 -4.70
N TYR A 10 0.84 13.33 -6.01
CA TYR A 10 1.63 14.07 -7.00
C TYR A 10 1.03 15.45 -7.34
N LYS A 11 -0.08 15.85 -6.70
CA LYS A 11 -0.81 17.12 -6.95
C LYS A 11 -1.22 17.31 -8.42
N LEU A 12 -1.49 16.23 -9.14
CA LEU A 12 -1.74 16.23 -10.59
C LEU A 12 -3.22 16.50 -10.96
N TRP A 13 -4.00 17.12 -10.07
CA TRP A 13 -5.44 17.35 -10.28
C TRP A 13 -5.77 18.30 -11.44
N LYS A 14 -4.81 19.15 -11.81
CA LYS A 14 -4.96 20.15 -12.87
C LYS A 14 -4.60 19.63 -14.26
N GLU A 15 -4.03 18.43 -14.34
CA GLU A 15 -3.57 17.86 -15.60
C GLU A 15 -4.69 17.04 -16.24
N ASP A 16 -5.17 17.47 -17.41
CA ASP A 16 -6.28 16.81 -18.12
C ASP A 16 -5.96 15.36 -18.48
N ILE A 17 -4.68 15.07 -18.76
CA ILE A 17 -4.22 13.73 -19.11
C ILE A 17 -4.42 12.72 -17.98
N VAL A 18 -4.50 13.16 -16.72
CA VAL A 18 -4.68 12.28 -15.55
C VAL A 18 -6.09 11.72 -15.52
N TRP A 19 -7.08 12.49 -15.95
CA TRP A 19 -8.46 12.05 -16.05
C TRP A 19 -8.64 10.99 -17.13
N ALA A 20 -7.87 11.04 -18.22
CA ALA A 20 -7.87 10.00 -19.25
C ALA A 20 -7.55 8.60 -18.68
N TRP A 21 -6.63 8.51 -17.70
CA TRP A 21 -6.32 7.27 -16.98
C TRP A 21 -7.48 6.76 -16.10
N VAL A 22 -8.49 7.55 -15.77
CA VAL A 22 -9.68 7.02 -15.08
C VAL A 22 -10.61 6.32 -16.06
N PHE A 23 -10.72 6.86 -17.27
CA PHE A 23 -11.64 6.34 -18.28
C PHE A 23 -11.22 4.99 -18.84
N ILE A 24 -9.92 4.70 -18.90
CA ILE A 24 -9.39 3.42 -19.39
C ILE A 24 -10.03 2.22 -18.67
N PRO A 25 -9.95 2.05 -17.34
CA PRO A 25 -10.59 0.93 -16.66
C PRO A 25 -12.11 1.00 -16.72
N ILE A 26 -12.73 2.19 -16.75
CA ILE A 26 -14.19 2.29 -16.88
C ILE A 26 -14.67 1.71 -18.22
N LEU A 27 -13.92 1.90 -19.30
CA LEU A 27 -14.26 1.41 -20.64
C LEU A 27 -13.83 -0.04 -20.87
N ILE A 28 -12.61 -0.39 -20.45
CA ILE A 28 -12.03 -1.71 -20.72
C ILE A 28 -12.66 -2.79 -19.85
N LEU A 29 -12.94 -2.50 -18.59
CA LEU A 29 -13.34 -3.52 -17.61
C LEU A 29 -14.68 -4.18 -18.00
N PRO A 30 -15.74 -3.46 -18.42
CA PRO A 30 -16.98 -4.09 -18.92
C PRO A 30 -16.76 -4.98 -20.13
N VAL A 31 -15.99 -4.52 -21.13
CA VAL A 31 -15.70 -5.27 -22.35
C VAL A 31 -14.89 -6.53 -22.04
N TYR A 32 -13.87 -6.40 -21.20
CA TYR A 32 -13.05 -7.50 -20.73
C TYR A 32 -13.88 -8.54 -19.99
N THR A 33 -14.79 -8.10 -19.11
CA THR A 33 -15.64 -9.02 -18.33
C THR A 33 -16.57 -9.81 -19.25
N ILE A 34 -17.22 -9.16 -20.23
CA ILE A 34 -18.09 -9.84 -21.21
C ILE A 34 -17.33 -10.90 -22.01
N ILE A 35 -16.11 -10.57 -22.47
CA ILE A 35 -15.30 -11.51 -23.25
C ILE A 35 -14.87 -12.67 -22.35
N MET A 36 -14.35 -12.39 -21.16
CA MET A 36 -13.76 -13.42 -20.31
C MET A 36 -14.78 -14.33 -19.64
N ASP A 37 -16.01 -13.85 -19.39
CA ASP A 37 -17.13 -14.67 -18.92
C ASP A 37 -17.43 -15.84 -19.87
N ALA A 38 -17.19 -15.67 -21.18
CA ALA A 38 -17.38 -16.73 -22.16
C ALA A 38 -16.26 -17.80 -22.19
N TYR A 39 -15.06 -17.48 -21.66
CA TYR A 39 -13.87 -18.33 -21.81
C TYR A 39 -13.30 -18.87 -20.49
N LEU A 40 -13.54 -18.18 -19.38
CA LEU A 40 -12.91 -18.45 -18.09
C LEU A 40 -13.95 -18.76 -17.02
N LEU A 41 -13.58 -19.65 -16.09
CA LEU A 41 -14.35 -19.84 -14.87
C LEU A 41 -14.25 -18.58 -13.99
N ASP A 42 -15.30 -18.28 -13.21
CA ASP A 42 -15.43 -17.05 -12.41
C ASP A 42 -14.15 -16.65 -11.67
N TYR A 43 -13.48 -17.62 -11.04
CA TYR A 43 -12.27 -17.36 -10.25
C TYR A 43 -11.05 -16.99 -11.09
N GLN A 44 -10.91 -17.56 -12.29
CA GLN A 44 -9.85 -17.20 -13.23
C GLN A 44 -10.10 -15.79 -13.78
N MET A 45 -11.35 -15.45 -14.05
CA MET A 45 -11.76 -14.11 -14.46
C MET A 45 -11.38 -13.08 -13.38
N PHE A 46 -11.78 -13.29 -12.13
CA PHE A 46 -11.41 -12.38 -11.03
C PHE A 46 -9.89 -12.31 -10.82
N GLY A 47 -9.19 -13.45 -10.88
CA GLY A 47 -7.73 -13.48 -10.75
C GLY A 47 -7.04 -12.64 -11.83
N SER A 48 -7.45 -12.78 -13.08
CA SER A 48 -6.90 -12.02 -14.20
C SER A 48 -7.19 -10.52 -14.10
N LEU A 49 -8.39 -10.12 -13.64
CA LEU A 49 -8.74 -8.73 -13.36
C LEU A 49 -7.86 -8.11 -12.29
N PHE A 50 -7.57 -8.84 -11.21
CA PHE A 50 -6.67 -8.36 -10.14
C PHE A 50 -5.23 -8.19 -10.63
N ILE A 51 -4.72 -9.12 -11.43
CA ILE A 51 -3.38 -9.01 -12.03
C ILE A 51 -3.32 -7.80 -12.97
N GLY A 52 -4.31 -7.66 -13.87
CA GLY A 52 -4.41 -6.53 -14.78
C GLY A 52 -4.48 -5.20 -14.04
N LEU A 53 -5.29 -5.12 -12.98
CA LEU A 53 -5.38 -3.94 -12.12
C LEU A 53 -4.06 -3.62 -11.44
N THR A 54 -3.33 -4.63 -10.96
CA THR A 54 -2.02 -4.44 -10.30
C THR A 54 -0.99 -3.86 -11.26
N VAL A 55 -0.87 -4.45 -12.46
CA VAL A 55 0.01 -3.94 -13.53
C VAL A 55 -0.39 -2.52 -13.91
N TYR A 56 -1.69 -2.25 -14.02
CA TYR A 56 -2.23 -0.95 -14.35
C TYR A 56 -1.89 0.12 -13.30
N VAL A 57 -2.11 -0.17 -12.01
CA VAL A 57 -1.77 0.71 -10.89
C VAL A 57 -0.26 1.02 -10.91
N PHE A 58 0.57 0.00 -11.14
CA PHE A 58 2.02 0.16 -11.19
C PHE A 58 2.46 1.04 -12.37
N ALA A 59 1.86 0.86 -13.55
CA ALA A 59 2.14 1.68 -14.72
C ALA A 59 1.73 3.14 -14.49
N TYR A 60 0.54 3.37 -13.93
CA TYR A 60 0.06 4.72 -13.60
C TYR A 60 0.94 5.40 -12.55
N TYR A 61 1.33 4.67 -11.49
CA TYR A 61 2.25 5.18 -10.47
C TYR A 61 3.62 5.54 -11.07
N SER A 62 4.15 4.69 -11.93
CA SER A 62 5.43 4.92 -12.61
C SER A 62 5.36 6.15 -13.51
N TRP A 63 4.27 6.30 -14.26
CA TRP A 63 4.00 7.47 -15.09
C TRP A 63 3.94 8.77 -14.27
N CYS A 64 3.17 8.78 -13.17
CA CYS A 64 3.09 9.96 -12.29
C CYS A 64 4.45 10.33 -11.68
N THR A 65 5.23 9.31 -11.28
CA THR A 65 6.58 9.51 -10.76
C THR A 65 7.50 10.12 -11.80
N TYR A 66 7.45 9.61 -13.04
CA TYR A 66 8.23 10.12 -14.15
C TYR A 66 7.88 11.57 -14.47
N LEU A 67 6.59 11.93 -14.47
CA LEU A 67 6.16 13.32 -14.72
C LEU A 67 6.70 14.30 -13.67
N VAL A 68 6.61 13.96 -12.39
CA VAL A 68 6.99 14.90 -11.31
C VAL A 68 8.49 14.92 -11.06
N ARG A 69 9.15 13.76 -11.07
CA ARG A 69 10.56 13.65 -10.68
C ARG A 69 11.53 13.56 -11.86
N ARG A 70 11.04 13.32 -13.07
CA ARG A 70 11.83 13.06 -14.29
C ARG A 70 12.86 11.93 -14.17
N VAL A 71 12.74 11.09 -13.14
CA VAL A 71 13.54 9.88 -12.93
C VAL A 71 12.61 8.68 -12.92
N LEU A 72 13.03 7.59 -13.56
CA LEU A 72 12.26 6.35 -13.54
C LEU A 72 12.32 5.74 -12.14
N PRO A 73 11.21 5.18 -11.61
CA PRO A 73 11.19 4.55 -10.29
C PRO A 73 12.11 3.32 -10.17
N LEU A 74 12.54 2.74 -11.30
CA LEU A 74 13.52 1.65 -11.33
C LEU A 74 14.97 2.12 -11.15
N ASP A 75 15.25 3.41 -11.35
CA ASP A 75 16.55 4.02 -11.09
C ASP A 75 16.68 4.48 -9.62
N LEU A 76 16.00 3.75 -8.73
CA LEU A 76 16.00 4.00 -7.29
C LEU A 76 17.42 4.01 -6.72
N HIS A 77 18.34 3.25 -7.32
CA HIS A 77 19.74 3.22 -6.90
C HIS A 77 20.45 4.57 -7.12
N ILE A 78 20.15 5.26 -8.23
CA ILE A 78 20.70 6.59 -8.52
C ILE A 78 20.05 7.64 -7.61
N ALA A 79 18.72 7.59 -7.45
CA ALA A 79 18.00 8.51 -6.56
C ALA A 79 18.42 8.35 -5.08
N ILE A 80 18.70 7.13 -4.62
CA ILE A 80 19.23 6.86 -3.27
C ILE A 80 20.65 7.41 -3.13
N LYS A 81 21.49 7.29 -4.17
CA LYS A 81 22.87 7.80 -4.16
C LYS A 81 22.90 9.32 -4.09
N GLU A 82 22.04 9.99 -4.87
CA GLU A 82 21.91 11.45 -4.88
C GLU A 82 21.33 11.98 -3.56
N PHE A 83 20.38 11.26 -2.95
CA PHE A 83 19.87 11.59 -1.61
C PHE A 83 20.92 11.35 -0.51
N LYS A 84 21.78 10.34 -0.66
CA LYS A 84 22.88 10.05 0.27
C LYS A 84 23.96 11.13 0.21
N GLU A 85 24.34 11.59 -0.98
CA GLU A 85 25.26 12.73 -1.16
C GLU A 85 24.69 14.00 -0.51
N LYS A 86 23.40 14.29 -0.73
CA LYS A 86 22.74 15.46 -0.12
C LYS A 86 22.67 15.41 1.42
N ILE A 87 22.67 14.22 2.01
CA ILE A 87 22.76 14.02 3.46
C ILE A 87 24.22 14.12 3.96
N GLU A 88 25.19 13.64 3.17
CA GLU A 88 26.64 13.73 3.48
C GLU A 88 27.20 15.15 3.34
N GLU A 89 26.54 16.05 2.61
CA GLU A 89 26.88 17.49 2.57
C GLU A 89 26.29 18.31 3.74
N LEU A 90 25.31 17.76 4.48
CA LEU A 90 24.67 18.42 5.62
C LEU A 90 25.38 18.34 7.00
N PRO A 91 26.47 17.57 7.25
CA PRO A 91 26.95 17.34 8.61
C PRO A 91 28.06 18.28 9.11
N GLU A 92 28.44 19.37 8.43
CA GLU A 92 29.55 20.21 8.95
C GLU A 92 29.13 21.48 9.73
N LYS A 93 27.87 21.93 9.67
CA LYS A 93 27.47 23.21 10.31
C LYS A 93 26.61 23.15 11.59
N LYS A 94 26.28 21.97 12.13
CA LYS A 94 25.42 21.88 13.34
C LYS A 94 25.94 21.05 14.51
N VAL A 95 27.17 20.52 14.47
CA VAL A 95 27.65 19.60 15.52
C VAL A 95 28.40 20.28 16.69
N LEU A 96 28.84 21.53 16.60
CA LEU A 96 29.67 22.14 17.67
C LEU A 96 28.93 22.86 18.81
N LYS A 97 27.67 22.55 19.13
CA LYS A 97 27.00 23.24 20.27
C LYS A 97 26.08 22.42 21.16
N LYS A 98 26.27 21.10 21.26
CA LYS A 98 25.43 20.31 22.18
C LYS A 98 26.13 19.13 22.82
N GLU A 99 27.33 19.36 23.32
CA GLU A 99 28.04 18.40 24.16
C GLU A 99 28.63 19.10 25.39
N LYS A 100 27.76 19.53 26.30
CA LYS A 100 28.12 19.71 27.71
C LYS A 100 26.85 19.79 28.55
N ASN A 101 26.47 18.65 29.14
CA ASN A 101 25.92 18.51 30.49
C ASN A 101 25.22 17.15 30.61
N SER A 102 26.04 16.14 30.87
CA SER A 102 25.67 14.94 31.61
C SER A 102 25.36 15.31 33.06
N ALA A 103 24.23 14.86 33.59
CA ALA A 103 24.10 14.54 35.01
C ALA A 103 23.10 13.39 35.18
N ILE A 104 23.58 12.39 35.91
CA ILE A 104 22.99 11.11 36.27
C ILE A 104 21.79 11.33 37.20
N ILE A 105 20.62 10.78 36.87
CA ILE A 105 19.57 10.49 37.86
C ILE A 105 18.91 9.16 37.50
N SER A 106 19.11 8.17 38.37
CA SER A 106 18.36 6.93 38.43
C SER A 106 16.93 7.22 38.92
N MET A 107 15.92 6.71 38.22
CA MET A 107 14.54 6.67 38.69
C MET A 107 13.84 5.36 38.31
N PRO A 108 12.88 4.92 39.12
CA PRO A 108 12.19 3.64 38.98
C PRO A 108 11.21 3.67 37.81
N ILE A 109 11.27 2.62 37.01
CA ILE A 109 10.45 2.42 35.81
C ILE A 109 9.00 2.14 36.23
N LYS A 110 8.17 3.18 36.23
CA LYS A 110 6.71 3.04 36.06
C LYS A 110 6.39 3.20 34.58
N ILE A 111 6.19 2.09 33.89
CA ILE A 111 5.76 2.08 32.48
C ILE A 111 4.29 2.52 32.41
N LYS A 112 4.05 3.83 32.39
CA LYS A 112 2.83 4.37 31.79
C LYS A 112 3.04 4.38 30.28
N VAL A 113 2.54 3.36 29.59
CA VAL A 113 2.47 3.34 28.13
C VAL A 113 1.46 4.41 27.69
N LYS A 114 1.90 5.66 27.63
CA LYS A 114 1.24 6.67 26.80
C LYS A 114 1.59 6.29 25.37
N LEU A 115 0.72 5.49 24.75
CA LEU A 115 0.80 5.14 23.33
C LEU A 115 0.60 6.43 22.52
N ARG A 116 1.66 7.22 22.35
CA ARG A 116 1.73 8.29 21.35
C ARG A 116 1.77 7.61 19.99
N LEU A 117 0.62 7.10 19.55
CA LEU A 117 0.45 6.55 18.22
C LEU A 117 0.76 7.68 17.24
N ASN A 118 1.84 7.50 16.48
CA ASN A 118 2.14 8.40 15.39
C ASN A 118 1.13 8.05 14.27
N PRO A 119 0.15 8.90 13.96
CA PRO A 119 -1.00 8.51 13.12
C PRO A 119 -0.58 8.05 11.71
N PHE A 120 0.60 8.49 11.25
CA PHE A 120 1.20 8.02 10.01
C PHE A 120 1.65 6.57 10.08
N LYS A 121 2.32 6.18 11.19
CA LYS A 121 2.69 4.78 11.44
C LYS A 121 1.45 3.91 11.56
N THR A 122 0.41 4.40 12.23
CA THR A 122 -0.88 3.70 12.36
C THR A 122 -1.54 3.46 11.00
N GLY A 123 -1.57 4.47 10.13
CA GLY A 123 -2.08 4.33 8.77
C GLY A 123 -1.32 3.30 7.95
N ILE A 124 0.02 3.34 7.98
CA ILE A 124 0.86 2.35 7.28
C ILE A 124 0.63 0.94 7.82
N THR A 125 0.58 0.76 9.14
CA THR A 125 0.30 -0.57 9.73
C THR A 125 -1.06 -1.11 9.31
N LEU A 126 -2.10 -0.26 9.20
CA LEU A 126 -3.42 -0.68 8.71
C LEU A 126 -3.36 -1.14 7.25
N VAL A 127 -2.61 -0.43 6.39
CA VAL A 127 -2.40 -0.84 5.00
C VAL A 127 -1.68 -2.20 4.94
N ILE A 128 -0.61 -2.40 5.71
CA ILE A 128 0.10 -3.69 5.75
C ILE A 128 -0.83 -4.83 6.20
N VAL A 129 -1.61 -4.59 7.26
CA VAL A 129 -2.59 -5.57 7.76
C VAL A 129 -3.63 -5.92 6.69
N SER A 130 -4.10 -4.93 5.91
CA SER A 130 -5.03 -5.20 4.81
C SER A 130 -4.43 -6.10 3.73
N ILE A 131 -3.15 -5.91 3.38
CA ILE A 131 -2.43 -6.74 2.42
C ILE A 131 -2.34 -8.19 2.92
N VAL A 132 -2.07 -8.37 4.22
CA VAL A 132 -2.06 -9.71 4.85
C VAL A 132 -3.43 -10.37 4.76
N PHE A 133 -4.52 -9.64 5.00
CA PHE A 133 -5.87 -10.19 4.85
C PHE A 133 -6.18 -10.62 3.41
N PHE A 134 -5.80 -9.82 2.41
CA PHE A 134 -5.97 -10.21 1.00
C PHE A 134 -5.13 -11.44 0.65
N ALA A 135 -3.89 -11.52 1.14
CA ALA A 135 -3.02 -12.68 0.93
C ALA A 135 -3.62 -13.94 1.55
N LEU A 136 -4.13 -13.86 2.78
CA LEU A 136 -4.80 -14.99 3.44
C LEU A 136 -6.08 -15.42 2.70
N ALA A 137 -6.89 -14.46 2.25
CA ALA A 137 -8.10 -14.74 1.48
C ALA A 137 -7.80 -15.48 0.17
N TRP A 138 -6.77 -15.02 -0.54
CA TRP A 138 -6.31 -15.64 -1.78
C TRP A 138 -5.68 -17.02 -1.54
N PHE A 139 -4.83 -17.14 -0.53
CA PHE A 139 -4.13 -18.39 -0.21
C PHE A 139 -5.11 -19.49 0.21
N GLY A 140 -6.08 -19.16 1.07
CA GLY A 140 -7.11 -20.11 1.48
C GLY A 140 -7.97 -20.58 0.32
N TYR A 141 -8.33 -19.65 -0.59
CA TYR A 141 -9.04 -19.99 -1.82
C TYR A 141 -8.22 -20.91 -2.74
N ALA A 142 -6.92 -20.61 -2.91
CA ALA A 142 -6.01 -21.33 -3.78
C ALA A 142 -5.77 -22.77 -3.31
N ILE A 143 -5.62 -22.99 -1.99
CA ILE A 143 -5.51 -24.34 -1.42
C ILE A 143 -6.79 -25.13 -1.68
N GLN A 144 -7.96 -24.53 -1.43
CA GLN A 144 -9.24 -25.22 -1.57
C GLN A 144 -9.52 -25.72 -2.99
N HIS A 145 -9.10 -24.95 -4.00
CA HIS A 145 -9.33 -25.26 -5.41
C HIS A 145 -8.15 -26.01 -6.05
N ASN A 146 -7.21 -26.53 -5.24
CA ASN A 146 -6.01 -27.23 -5.70
C ASN A 146 -5.20 -26.43 -6.74
N ILE A 147 -5.20 -25.09 -6.65
CA ILE A 147 -4.42 -24.22 -7.54
C ILE A 147 -2.92 -24.43 -7.29
N ILE A 148 -2.54 -24.70 -6.04
CA ILE A 148 -1.16 -25.00 -5.67
C ILE A 148 -1.01 -26.53 -5.56
N PRO A 149 -0.23 -27.17 -6.45
CA PRO A 149 -0.08 -28.62 -6.43
C PRO A 149 0.58 -29.06 -5.12
N ASN A 150 0.15 -30.21 -4.59
CA ASN A 150 0.65 -30.85 -3.36
C ASN A 150 0.45 -30.05 -2.06
N ILE A 151 -0.32 -28.95 -2.07
CA ILE A 151 -0.66 -28.20 -0.85
C ILE A 151 -2.16 -28.36 -0.59
N SER A 152 -2.49 -28.98 0.54
CA SER A 152 -3.86 -29.11 1.04
C SER A 152 -3.93 -28.67 2.49
N TRP A 153 -5.13 -28.46 3.03
CA TRP A 153 -5.32 -28.19 4.46
C TRP A 153 -4.77 -29.30 5.37
N ASN A 154 -4.71 -30.54 4.87
CA ASN A 154 -4.09 -31.67 5.56
C ASN A 154 -2.59 -31.45 5.81
N SER A 155 -1.89 -30.76 4.90
CA SER A 155 -0.47 -30.44 5.05
C SER A 155 -0.20 -29.52 6.24
N PHE A 156 -1.22 -28.79 6.71
CA PHE A 156 -1.16 -27.92 7.90
C PHE A 156 -1.75 -28.59 9.16
N GLY A 157 -2.10 -29.88 9.10
CA GLY A 157 -2.75 -30.59 10.20
C GLY A 157 -4.23 -30.26 10.41
N LEU A 158 -4.85 -29.57 9.45
CA LEU A 158 -6.25 -29.12 9.50
C LEU A 158 -7.15 -30.06 8.67
N SER A 159 -7.22 -31.34 9.05
CA SER A 159 -7.84 -32.38 8.22
C SER A 159 -9.35 -32.26 8.01
N ASN A 160 -10.05 -31.63 8.96
CA ASN A 160 -11.50 -31.43 8.91
C ASN A 160 -11.88 -29.99 8.52
N PHE A 161 -10.90 -29.16 8.17
CA PHE A 161 -11.15 -27.78 7.83
C PHE A 161 -11.52 -27.66 6.34
N ASN A 162 -12.68 -27.07 6.08
CA ASN A 162 -13.15 -26.80 4.73
C ASN A 162 -13.22 -25.29 4.51
N TRP A 163 -12.40 -24.78 3.59
CA TRP A 163 -12.41 -23.35 3.29
C TRP A 163 -13.63 -23.02 2.43
N THR A 164 -14.67 -22.50 3.08
CA THR A 164 -15.89 -22.06 2.39
C THR A 164 -15.69 -20.67 1.76
N SER A 165 -16.45 -20.39 0.71
CA SER A 165 -16.38 -19.09 0.01
C SER A 165 -16.64 -17.89 0.92
N ILE A 166 -17.42 -18.08 2.00
CA ILE A 166 -17.73 -17.00 2.96
C ILE A 166 -16.47 -16.48 3.68
N TYR A 167 -15.47 -17.33 3.92
CA TYR A 167 -14.21 -16.89 4.56
C TYR A 167 -13.41 -15.97 3.63
N SER A 168 -13.30 -16.32 2.35
CA SER A 168 -12.67 -15.45 1.35
C SER A 168 -13.39 -14.11 1.27
N TYR A 169 -14.71 -14.09 1.09
CA TYR A 169 -15.47 -12.84 1.01
C TYR A 169 -15.33 -11.99 2.28
N THR A 170 -15.39 -12.61 3.46
CA THR A 170 -15.27 -11.90 4.74
C THR A 170 -13.88 -11.29 4.92
N LEU A 171 -12.82 -12.04 4.64
CA LEU A 171 -11.44 -11.55 4.72
C LEU A 171 -11.17 -10.43 3.72
N THR A 172 -11.68 -10.55 2.49
CA THR A 172 -11.58 -9.50 1.47
C THR A 172 -12.34 -8.24 1.90
N MET A 173 -13.55 -8.35 2.47
CA MET A 173 -14.30 -7.22 2.99
C MET A 173 -13.57 -6.52 4.16
N ILE A 174 -13.05 -7.30 5.11
CA ILE A 174 -12.23 -6.76 6.22
C ILE A 174 -10.98 -6.06 5.67
N GLY A 175 -10.30 -6.68 4.70
CA GLY A 175 -9.16 -6.10 4.00
C GLY A 175 -9.50 -4.75 3.36
N MET A 176 -10.62 -4.66 2.63
CA MET A 176 -11.07 -3.41 1.98
C MET A 176 -11.40 -2.32 3.00
N VAL A 177 -12.14 -2.64 4.06
CA VAL A 177 -12.48 -1.66 5.11
C VAL A 177 -11.21 -1.16 5.80
N THR A 178 -10.31 -2.07 6.16
CA THR A 178 -9.05 -1.73 6.83
C THR A 178 -8.15 -0.87 5.94
N LEU A 179 -8.06 -1.20 4.65
CA LEU A 179 -7.32 -0.42 3.66
C LEU A 179 -7.90 0.99 3.54
N GLY A 180 -9.23 1.11 3.40
CA GLY A 180 -9.92 2.39 3.30
C GLY A 180 -9.65 3.30 4.51
N ILE A 181 -9.78 2.77 5.73
CA ILE A 181 -9.50 3.51 6.96
C ILE A 181 -8.02 3.92 7.02
N GLY A 182 -7.10 2.98 6.72
CA GLY A 182 -5.66 3.25 6.69
C GLY A 182 -5.30 4.37 5.72
N SER A 183 -5.82 4.33 4.49
CA SER A 183 -5.59 5.35 3.48
C SER A 183 -6.17 6.72 3.89
N VAL A 184 -7.37 6.78 4.44
CA VAL A 184 -7.98 8.04 4.92
C VAL A 184 -7.12 8.67 6.00
N ILE A 185 -6.62 7.90 6.96
CA ILE A 185 -5.75 8.41 8.04
C ILE A 185 -4.44 9.00 7.46
N ILE A 186 -3.84 8.31 6.48
CA ILE A 186 -2.60 8.78 5.83
C ILE A 186 -2.86 10.11 5.10
N ILE A 187 -3.93 10.19 4.30
CA ILE A 187 -4.27 11.39 3.52
C ILE A 187 -4.59 12.56 4.45
N PHE A 188 -5.44 12.35 5.45
CA PHE A 188 -5.86 13.41 6.36
C PHE A 188 -4.68 14.01 7.12
N LYS A 189 -3.74 13.17 7.54
CA LYS A 189 -2.51 13.63 8.19
C LYS A 189 -1.61 14.42 7.24
N ARG A 190 -1.48 13.98 5.99
CA ARG A 190 -0.67 14.66 4.97
C ARG A 190 -1.22 16.06 4.71
N VAL A 191 -2.52 16.19 4.46
CA VAL A 191 -3.19 17.49 4.24
C VAL A 191 -2.97 18.43 5.44
N ARG A 192 -3.13 17.93 6.67
CA ARG A 192 -2.90 18.75 7.87
C ARG A 192 -1.45 19.23 8.00
N ASN A 193 -0.47 18.42 7.62
CA ASN A 193 0.93 18.81 7.69
C ASN A 193 1.29 19.90 6.67
N GLU A 194 0.67 19.90 5.48
CA GLU A 194 0.88 20.93 4.45
C GLU A 194 0.35 22.30 4.90
N GLN A 195 -0.79 22.33 5.60
CA GLN A 195 -1.36 23.57 6.15
C GLN A 195 -0.49 24.19 7.27
N VAL A 196 0.26 23.37 8.02
CA VAL A 196 1.15 23.87 9.09
C VAL A 196 2.45 24.42 8.53
N SER A 197 2.86 24.05 7.32
CA SER A 197 4.10 24.57 6.71
C SER A 197 3.95 25.92 6.00
N GLU A 198 2.72 26.39 5.78
CA GLU A 198 2.42 27.67 5.13
C GLU A 198 2.23 28.84 6.12
N HIS A 199 2.33 28.58 7.42
CA HIS A 199 2.24 29.55 8.51
C HIS A 199 3.54 29.59 9.32
#